data_AF-A0A925PUH9-F1
#
_entry.id   AF-A0A925PUH9-F1
#
_cell.length_a   1.000
_cell.length_b   1.000
_cell.length_c   1.000
_cell.angle_alpha   90.00
_cell.angle_beta   90.00
_cell.angle_gamma   90.00
#
_symmetry.space_group_name_H-M   'P 1'
#
loop_
_entity.id
_entity.type
_entity.pdbx_description
1 polymer ?
#
loop_
_entity_poly.entity_id
_entity_poly.type
_entity_poly.pdbx_seq_one_letter_code
_entity_poly.pdbx_strand_id
1 'polypeptide(L)'
;MNVPRLAASAVTLGIACAGCEAPKSPEECPSMPLKGWNGLHAQQPFEALSHRRERPYEPLSETSRVLWSDSSYNYERLLTFDLAHPRYASGAPEERCIRAVSFMASMPLEGARANSVSAFVSFLAAHGLPPALVKAVEDARAKRSEFAALGAVGPVPVSAGVVVQGARGSFFRVEIGGIR
;
A
#
# COMPACT_ATOMS: atom_id res chain seq x y z
N MET A 1 -46.23 56.60 -5.88
CA MET A 1 -44.89 56.87 -6.43
C MET A 1 -44.05 55.61 -6.25
N ASN A 2 -43.78 54.92 -7.36
CA ASN A 2 -43.04 53.66 -7.42
C ASN A 2 -41.54 53.92 -7.46
N VAL A 3 -40.78 53.30 -6.55
CA VAL A 3 -39.33 53.17 -6.65
C VAL A 3 -39.00 51.67 -6.55
N PRO A 4 -38.40 51.05 -7.57
CA PRO A 4 -38.12 49.62 -7.57
C PRO A 4 -36.88 49.32 -6.70
N ARG A 5 -37.00 48.33 -5.81
CA ARG A 5 -35.86 47.74 -5.08
C ARG A 5 -35.08 46.84 -6.04
N LEU A 6 -33.84 47.23 -6.32
CA LEU A 6 -32.84 46.42 -7.02
C LEU A 6 -32.60 45.11 -6.24
N ALA A 7 -32.92 43.99 -6.88
CA ALA A 7 -32.59 42.66 -6.40
C ALA A 7 -31.07 42.43 -6.51
N ALA A 8 -30.41 42.26 -5.37
CA ALA A 8 -29.03 41.81 -5.31
C ALA A 8 -28.96 40.36 -5.79
N SER A 9 -28.56 40.15 -7.04
CA SER A 9 -28.22 38.83 -7.55
C SER A 9 -26.89 38.41 -6.94
N ALA A 10 -26.95 37.60 -5.90
CA ALA A 10 -25.79 36.89 -5.37
C ALA A 10 -25.36 35.85 -6.41
N VAL A 11 -24.39 36.20 -7.25
CA VAL A 11 -23.72 35.25 -8.12
C VAL A 11 -22.89 34.33 -7.21
N THR A 12 -23.44 33.17 -6.89
CA THR A 12 -22.69 32.09 -6.25
C THR A 12 -21.75 31.52 -7.31
N LEU A 13 -20.49 31.97 -7.34
CA LEU A 13 -19.44 31.25 -8.05
C LEU A 13 -19.23 29.92 -7.32
N GLY A 14 -20.00 28.91 -7.74
CA GLY A 14 -19.68 27.52 -7.46
C GLY A 14 -18.39 27.20 -8.20
N ILE A 15 -17.24 27.33 -7.51
CA ILE A 15 -16.00 26.71 -7.94
C ILE A 15 -16.23 25.20 -7.79
N ALA A 16 -16.84 24.60 -8.81
CA ALA A 16 -16.80 23.17 -8.99
C ALA A 16 -15.33 22.82 -9.23
N CYS A 17 -14.69 22.18 -8.26
CA CYS A 17 -13.41 21.49 -8.46
C CYS A 17 -13.61 20.34 -9.45
N ALA A 18 -13.78 20.67 -10.74
CA ALA A 18 -13.65 19.75 -11.86
C ALA A 18 -12.17 19.39 -11.95
N GLY A 19 -11.74 18.40 -11.16
CA GLY A 19 -10.34 17.95 -11.15
C GLY A 19 -9.88 17.23 -9.88
N CYS A 20 -10.69 17.15 -8.82
CA CYS A 20 -10.41 16.19 -7.75
C CYS A 20 -10.91 14.81 -8.20
N GLU A 21 -10.24 14.22 -9.20
CA GLU A 21 -10.44 12.81 -9.51
C GLU A 21 -10.01 12.03 -8.26
N ALA A 22 -10.97 11.36 -7.62
CA ALA A 22 -10.68 10.57 -6.44
C ALA A 22 -9.59 9.56 -6.80
N PRO A 23 -8.53 9.46 -5.99
CA PRO A 23 -7.42 8.60 -6.34
C PRO A 23 -7.91 7.16 -6.52
N LYS A 24 -7.69 6.60 -7.71
CA LYS A 24 -8.10 5.22 -8.02
C LYS A 24 -7.37 4.26 -7.07
N SER A 25 -8.15 3.32 -6.53
CA SER A 25 -7.59 2.24 -5.71
C SER A 25 -6.72 1.33 -6.58
N PRO A 26 -5.61 0.79 -6.06
CA PRO A 26 -4.79 -0.14 -6.84
C PRO A 26 -5.58 -1.42 -7.15
N GLU A 27 -5.56 -1.87 -8.40
CA GLU A 27 -6.27 -3.07 -8.86
C GLU A 27 -5.38 -4.31 -8.83
N GLU A 28 -5.92 -5.52 -8.84
CA GLU A 28 -5.14 -6.76 -8.77
C GLU A 28 -4.71 -7.28 -10.14
N CYS A 29 -3.48 -7.79 -10.25
CA CYS A 29 -3.06 -8.40 -11.50
C CYS A 29 -3.79 -9.74 -11.71
N PRO A 30 -4.26 -10.05 -12.93
CA PRO A 30 -4.90 -11.33 -13.23
C PRO A 30 -4.04 -12.52 -12.83
N SER A 31 -2.73 -12.43 -13.06
CA SER A 31 -1.72 -13.45 -12.75
C SER A 31 -1.29 -13.52 -11.28
N MET A 32 -1.73 -12.60 -10.42
CA MET A 32 -1.38 -12.66 -8.99
C MET A 32 -2.19 -13.80 -8.33
N PRO A 33 -1.54 -14.81 -7.73
CA PRO A 33 -2.19 -15.95 -7.09
C PRO A 33 -2.91 -15.58 -5.78
N LEU A 34 -2.56 -14.45 -5.17
CA LEU A 34 -3.20 -13.93 -3.97
C LEU A 34 -4.15 -12.78 -4.33
N LYS A 35 -5.39 -12.85 -3.86
CA LYS A 35 -6.51 -11.94 -4.20
C LYS A 35 -7.07 -11.25 -2.94
N GLY A 36 -7.72 -10.11 -3.11
CA GLY A 36 -8.31 -9.24 -2.08
C GLY A 36 -7.43 -8.10 -1.54
N TRP A 37 -6.31 -7.79 -2.20
CA TRP A 37 -5.22 -6.92 -1.76
C TRP A 37 -5.53 -5.44 -1.97
N ASN A 38 -6.35 -5.16 -2.97
CA ASN A 38 -6.86 -3.83 -3.26
C ASN A 38 -7.56 -3.18 -2.06
N GLY A 39 -8.19 -3.94 -1.17
CA GLY A 39 -8.91 -3.44 0.00
C GLY A 39 -8.06 -3.21 1.26
N LEU A 40 -6.80 -3.66 1.30
CA LEU A 40 -5.99 -3.65 2.52
C LEU A 40 -5.83 -2.24 3.12
N HIS A 41 -5.64 -1.23 2.27
CA HIS A 41 -5.44 0.16 2.70
C HIS A 41 -6.65 0.78 3.42
N ALA A 42 -7.85 0.21 3.22
CA ALA A 42 -9.08 0.66 3.84
C ALA A 42 -9.39 -0.06 5.18
N GLN A 43 -8.58 -1.05 5.57
CA GLN A 43 -8.79 -1.80 6.81
C GLN A 43 -8.05 -1.15 7.97
N GLN A 44 -8.59 -1.23 9.19
CA GLN A 44 -7.83 -0.86 10.39
C GLN A 44 -6.67 -1.84 10.61
N PRO A 45 -5.46 -1.39 11.00
CA PRO A 45 -5.06 0.00 11.29
C PRO A 45 -4.42 0.74 10.09
N PHE A 46 -4.56 0.23 8.87
CA PHE A 46 -4.01 0.82 7.64
C PHE A 46 -4.78 2.05 7.16
N GLU A 47 -6.06 2.16 7.47
CA GLU A 47 -6.84 3.39 7.24
C GLU A 47 -6.23 4.61 7.94
N ALA A 48 -5.55 4.39 9.09
CA ALA A 48 -4.82 5.44 9.80
C ALA A 48 -3.51 5.86 9.11
N LEU A 49 -3.09 5.18 8.03
CA LEU A 49 -1.99 5.61 7.17
C LEU A 49 -2.51 6.66 6.18
N SER A 50 -2.89 7.82 6.70
CA SER A 50 -3.59 8.87 5.97
C SER A 50 -2.74 9.58 4.90
N HIS A 51 -1.42 9.38 4.90
CA HIS A 51 -0.53 10.06 3.96
C HIS A 51 -0.23 9.18 2.77
N ARG A 52 -0.78 9.59 1.62
CA ARG A 52 -0.63 8.88 0.36
C ARG A 52 0.36 9.60 -0.55
N ARG A 53 1.29 8.85 -1.12
CA ARG A 53 2.21 9.33 -2.15
C ARG A 53 2.23 8.35 -3.31
N GLU A 54 1.96 8.85 -4.51
CA GLU A 54 2.17 8.09 -5.73
C GLU A 54 3.53 8.44 -6.34
N ARG A 55 4.25 7.43 -6.83
CA ARG A 55 5.32 7.63 -7.80
C ARG A 55 4.73 7.48 -9.20
N PRO A 56 5.04 8.42 -10.11
CA PRO A 56 4.54 8.36 -11.47
C PRO A 56 5.04 7.09 -12.18
N TYR A 57 4.30 6.71 -13.22
CA TYR A 57 4.66 5.59 -14.08
C TYR A 57 5.98 5.85 -14.80
N GLU A 58 6.86 4.86 -14.79
CA GLU A 58 8.13 4.86 -15.50
C GLU A 58 8.04 3.86 -16.68
N PRO A 59 7.99 4.36 -17.93
CA PRO A 59 7.80 3.50 -19.10
C PRO A 59 8.89 2.44 -19.33
N LEU A 60 10.12 2.72 -18.92
CA LEU A 60 11.25 1.81 -19.13
C LEU A 60 11.21 0.59 -18.19
N SER A 61 10.75 0.79 -16.96
CA SER A 61 10.58 -0.30 -15.99
C SER A 61 9.16 -0.88 -16.02
N GLU A 62 8.23 -0.24 -16.73
CA GLU A 62 6.80 -0.51 -16.74
C GLU A 62 6.21 -0.58 -15.31
N THR A 63 6.74 0.25 -14.40
CA THR A 63 6.33 0.26 -12.99
C THR A 63 5.85 1.61 -12.49
N SER A 64 5.02 1.57 -11.47
CA SER A 64 4.73 2.71 -10.61
C SER A 64 4.58 2.24 -9.16
N ARG A 65 4.41 3.16 -8.21
CA ARG A 65 4.29 2.80 -6.79
C ARG A 65 3.28 3.67 -6.07
N VAL A 66 2.49 3.07 -5.19
CA VAL A 66 1.62 3.79 -4.25
C VAL A 66 2.11 3.50 -2.84
N LEU A 67 2.32 4.55 -2.07
CA LEU A 67 2.78 4.50 -0.69
C LEU A 67 1.73 5.10 0.22
N TRP A 68 1.42 4.40 1.31
CA TRP A 68 0.58 4.88 2.40
C TRP A 68 1.41 4.87 3.69
N SER A 69 1.52 6.01 4.35
CA SER A 69 2.32 6.17 5.57
C SER A 69 1.55 6.84 6.68
N ASP A 70 2.10 6.73 7.89
CA ASP A 70 1.66 7.51 9.03
C ASP A 70 1.98 9.02 8.84
N SER A 71 1.32 9.85 9.65
CA SER A 71 1.35 11.31 9.55
C SER A 71 2.63 12.00 10.00
N SER A 72 3.59 11.22 10.48
CA SER A 72 4.82 11.75 11.05
C SER A 72 5.91 12.08 10.02
N TYR A 73 5.73 11.72 8.74
CA TYR A 73 6.80 11.73 7.70
C TYR A 73 8.08 10.95 8.09
N ASN A 74 8.09 10.29 9.25
CA ASN A 74 9.19 9.45 9.73
C ASN A 74 9.10 8.04 9.15
N TYR A 75 8.02 7.72 8.43
CA TYR A 75 7.77 6.41 7.83
C TYR A 75 7.84 5.30 8.89
N GLU A 76 7.31 5.55 10.09
CA GLU A 76 7.29 4.53 11.15
C GLU A 76 6.43 3.34 10.77
N ARG A 77 5.42 3.57 9.93
CA ARG A 77 4.62 2.53 9.29
C ARG A 77 4.45 2.90 7.83
N LEU A 78 4.71 1.94 6.95
CA LEU A 78 4.64 2.14 5.51
C LEU A 78 4.03 0.91 4.85
N LEU A 79 2.89 1.12 4.18
CA LEU A 79 2.29 0.16 3.26
C LEU A 79 2.60 0.61 1.83
N THR A 80 3.19 -0.29 1.04
CA THR A 80 3.59 -0.01 -0.34
C THR A 80 2.94 -1.00 -1.27
N PHE A 81 2.34 -0.50 -2.34
CA PHE A 81 1.92 -1.27 -3.50
C PHE A 81 2.85 -0.96 -4.67
N ASP A 82 3.58 -1.97 -5.14
CA ASP A 82 4.30 -1.89 -6.40
C ASP A 82 3.35 -2.31 -7.52
N LEU A 83 3.17 -1.40 -8.46
CA LEU A 83 2.27 -1.59 -9.59
C LEU A 83 3.09 -1.86 -10.84
N ALA A 84 2.61 -2.77 -11.66
CA ALA A 84 3.16 -3.03 -12.98
C ALA A 84 2.05 -3.03 -14.02
N HIS A 85 2.41 -2.76 -15.26
CA HIS A 85 1.51 -2.98 -16.36
C HIS A 85 1.18 -4.47 -16.45
N PRO A 86 -0.09 -4.88 -16.60
CA PRO A 86 -0.39 -6.26 -16.97
C PRO A 86 0.35 -6.54 -18.27
N ARG A 87 1.17 -7.58 -18.32
CA ARG A 87 1.93 -7.99 -19.53
C ARG A 87 1.04 -8.24 -20.76
N TYR A 88 -0.29 -8.22 -20.57
CA TYR A 88 -1.34 -8.44 -21.57
C TYR A 88 -2.40 -7.32 -21.61
N ALA A 89 -2.22 -6.19 -20.92
CA ALA A 89 -3.16 -5.08 -21.00
C ALA A 89 -3.11 -4.47 -22.41
N SER A 90 -4.29 -4.23 -22.97
CA SER A 90 -4.56 -4.07 -24.40
C SER A 90 -4.09 -2.73 -25.00
N GLY A 91 -3.01 -2.15 -24.49
CA GLY A 91 -2.38 -0.94 -25.02
C GLY A 91 -2.79 0.36 -24.31
N ALA A 92 -3.35 0.27 -23.10
CA ALA A 92 -3.75 1.43 -22.28
C ALA A 92 -2.69 1.70 -21.17
N PRO A 93 -1.89 2.79 -21.27
CA PRO A 93 -0.85 3.13 -20.28
C PRO A 93 -1.37 3.29 -18.84
N GLU A 94 -2.66 3.57 -18.70
CA GLU A 94 -3.36 3.74 -17.43
C GLU A 94 -3.64 2.42 -16.68
N GLU A 95 -3.64 1.27 -17.36
CA GLU A 95 -3.98 -0.02 -16.75
C GLU A 95 -2.78 -0.56 -15.95
N ARG A 96 -2.83 -0.37 -14.63
CA ARG A 96 -1.75 -0.75 -13.71
C ARG A 96 -2.32 -1.58 -12.58
N CYS A 97 -1.68 -2.70 -12.29
CA CYS A 97 -2.15 -3.64 -11.29
C CYS A 97 -1.06 -3.96 -10.25
N ILE A 98 -1.48 -4.39 -9.07
CA ILE A 98 -0.64 -4.78 -7.95
C ILE A 98 0.19 -6.00 -8.35
N ARG A 99 1.50 -5.81 -8.41
CA ARG A 99 2.49 -6.88 -8.60
C ARG A 99 3.07 -7.35 -7.27
N ALA A 100 3.28 -6.41 -6.35
CA ALA A 100 3.81 -6.70 -5.03
C ALA A 100 3.25 -5.77 -3.96
N VAL A 101 3.19 -6.26 -2.72
CA VAL A 101 2.87 -5.43 -1.55
C VAL A 101 3.90 -5.68 -0.47
N SER A 102 4.30 -4.59 0.17
CA SER A 102 5.20 -4.61 1.31
C SER A 102 4.59 -3.78 2.42
N PHE A 103 4.63 -4.32 3.64
CA PHE A 103 4.41 -3.57 4.86
C PHE A 103 5.69 -3.48 5.67
N MET A 104 5.96 -2.31 6.22
CA MET A 104 7.14 -2.03 7.03
C MET A 104 6.73 -1.27 8.28
N ALA A 105 7.31 -1.63 9.42
CA ALA A 105 7.13 -0.93 10.69
C ALA A 105 8.47 -0.77 11.43
N SER A 106 8.72 0.41 12.00
CA SER A 106 9.97 0.71 12.70
C SER A 106 10.15 -0.13 13.97
N MET A 107 11.39 -0.47 14.26
CA MET A 107 11.79 -1.19 15.46
C MET A 107 12.12 -0.20 16.60
N PRO A 108 11.79 -0.54 17.86
CA PRO A 108 11.12 -1.76 18.32
C PRO A 108 9.62 -1.79 17.97
N LEU A 109 9.10 -2.99 17.68
CA LEU A 109 7.68 -3.23 17.43
C LEU A 109 6.88 -3.16 18.74
N GLU A 110 6.32 -1.99 19.01
CA GLU A 110 5.54 -1.71 20.21
C GLU A 110 4.24 -0.97 19.84
N GLY A 111 3.21 -1.11 20.70
CA GLY A 111 1.93 -0.43 20.55
C GLY A 111 1.34 -0.56 19.14
N ALA A 112 1.05 0.59 18.51
CA ALA A 112 0.46 0.65 17.18
C ALA A 112 1.30 -0.04 16.08
N ARG A 113 2.63 -0.07 16.22
CA ARG A 113 3.53 -0.73 15.24
C ARG A 113 3.37 -2.24 15.29
N ALA A 114 3.40 -2.83 16.49
CA ALA A 114 3.16 -4.26 16.68
C ALA A 114 1.76 -4.66 16.20
N ASN A 115 0.74 -3.86 16.52
CA ASN A 115 -0.64 -4.11 16.10
C ASN A 115 -0.79 -4.07 14.58
N SER A 116 -0.12 -3.14 13.91
CA SER A 116 -0.17 -3.03 12.45
C SER A 116 0.50 -4.21 11.75
N VAL A 117 1.63 -4.71 12.30
CA VAL A 117 2.26 -5.94 11.79
C VAL A 117 1.33 -7.14 11.98
N SER A 118 0.74 -7.32 13.17
CA SER A 118 -0.22 -8.41 13.43
C SER A 118 -1.43 -8.34 12.48
N ALA A 119 -1.95 -7.14 12.23
CA ALA A 119 -3.07 -6.94 11.31
C ALA A 119 -2.69 -7.29 9.86
N PHE A 120 -1.48 -6.91 9.42
CA PHE A 120 -0.98 -7.27 8.09
C PHE A 120 -0.88 -8.79 7.95
N VAL A 121 -0.29 -9.48 8.94
CA VAL A 121 -0.16 -10.94 8.90
C VAL A 121 -1.53 -11.64 8.95
N SER A 122 -2.46 -11.14 9.76
CA SER A 122 -3.83 -11.67 9.83
C SER A 122 -4.56 -11.50 8.50
N PHE A 123 -4.38 -10.35 7.84
CA PHE A 123 -4.89 -10.12 6.50
C PHE A 123 -4.30 -11.13 5.51
N LEU A 124 -2.98 -11.34 5.52
CA LEU A 124 -2.34 -12.34 4.64
C LEU A 124 -2.93 -13.74 4.84
N ALA A 125 -3.15 -14.14 6.10
CA ALA A 125 -3.76 -15.43 6.42
C ALA A 125 -5.21 -15.55 5.89
N ALA A 126 -6.01 -14.50 6.03
CA ALA A 126 -7.39 -14.45 5.52
C ALA A 126 -7.46 -14.42 3.98
N HIS A 127 -6.42 -13.89 3.32
CA HIS A 127 -6.37 -13.65 1.88
C HIS A 127 -5.47 -14.64 1.12
N GLY A 128 -5.43 -15.89 1.59
CA GLY A 128 -4.92 -17.04 0.84
C GLY A 128 -3.43 -17.32 0.98
N LEU A 129 -2.71 -16.64 1.90
CA LEU A 129 -1.34 -17.01 2.20
C LEU A 129 -1.29 -18.35 2.94
N PRO A 130 -0.46 -19.33 2.51
CA PRO A 130 -0.36 -20.62 3.16
C PRO A 130 -0.04 -20.53 4.66
N PRO A 131 -0.69 -21.32 5.55
CA PRO A 131 -0.46 -21.27 6.99
C PRO A 131 1.01 -21.45 7.41
N ALA A 132 1.77 -22.27 6.68
CA ALA A 132 3.20 -22.45 6.91
C ALA A 132 4.01 -21.17 6.68
N LEU A 133 3.66 -20.38 5.65
CA LEU A 133 4.30 -19.10 5.37
C LEU A 133 3.87 -18.03 6.36
N VAL A 134 2.60 -17.99 6.76
CA VAL A 134 2.11 -17.12 7.84
C VAL A 134 2.89 -17.39 9.14
N LYS A 135 3.05 -18.66 9.50
CA LYS A 135 3.85 -19.07 10.67
C LYS A 135 5.31 -18.64 10.54
N ALA A 136 5.93 -18.79 9.36
CA ALA A 136 7.30 -18.37 9.13
C ALA A 136 7.49 -16.84 9.31
N VAL A 137 6.50 -16.03 8.88
CA VAL A 137 6.51 -14.58 9.11
C VAL A 137 6.43 -14.24 10.60
N GLU A 138 5.53 -14.90 11.35
CA GLU A 138 5.44 -14.72 12.80
C GLU A 138 6.70 -15.18 13.54
N ASP A 139 7.31 -16.29 13.12
CA ASP A 139 8.57 -16.77 13.68
C ASP A 139 9.72 -15.77 13.41
N ALA A 140 9.79 -15.21 12.19
CA ALA A 140 10.76 -14.18 11.82
C ALA A 140 10.58 -12.91 12.66
N ARG A 141 9.33 -12.51 12.92
CA ARG A 141 8.97 -11.40 13.80
C ARG A 141 9.41 -11.65 15.24
N ALA A 142 9.06 -12.82 15.80
CA ALA A 142 9.36 -13.17 17.19
C ALA A 142 10.87 -13.25 17.44
N LYS A 143 11.61 -13.85 16.51
CA LYS A 143 13.07 -14.01 16.58
C LYS A 143 13.83 -12.77 16.11
N ARG A 144 13.14 -11.77 15.53
CA ARG A 144 13.74 -10.60 14.88
C ARG A 144 14.82 -11.00 13.87
N SER A 145 14.50 -12.00 13.05
CA SER A 145 15.43 -12.57 12.07
C SER A 145 15.81 -11.52 11.03
N GLU A 146 17.02 -11.64 10.45
CA GLU A 146 17.40 -10.84 9.29
C GLU A 146 16.40 -11.05 8.14
N PHE A 147 16.18 -10.00 7.35
CA PHE A 147 15.27 -10.06 6.22
C PHE A 147 15.73 -11.08 5.17
N ALA A 148 14.91 -12.10 4.94
CA ALA A 148 15.22 -13.19 4.03
C ALA A 148 13.97 -13.70 3.31
N ALA A 149 14.19 -14.40 2.19
CA ALA A 149 13.14 -15.15 1.51
C ALA A 149 12.68 -16.32 2.39
N LEU A 150 11.36 -16.43 2.60
CA LEU A 150 10.72 -17.49 3.38
C LEU A 150 10.14 -18.59 2.50
N GLY A 151 9.78 -18.26 1.26
CA GLY A 151 9.21 -19.20 0.29
C GLY A 151 8.44 -18.48 -0.81
N ALA A 152 7.48 -19.16 -1.43
CA ALA A 152 6.66 -18.60 -2.49
C ALA A 152 5.26 -19.24 -2.56
N VAL A 153 4.31 -18.51 -3.17
CA VAL A 153 2.99 -19.00 -3.58
C VAL A 153 2.91 -18.92 -5.10
N GLY A 154 3.03 -20.06 -5.79
CA GLY A 154 3.22 -20.06 -7.24
C GLY A 154 4.47 -19.24 -7.62
N PRO A 155 4.36 -18.24 -8.52
CA PRO A 155 5.48 -17.38 -8.90
C PRO A 155 5.74 -16.21 -7.94
N VAL A 156 4.98 -16.07 -6.84
CA VAL A 156 5.04 -14.91 -5.95
C VAL A 156 5.90 -15.23 -4.73
N PRO A 157 7.10 -14.62 -4.59
CA PRO A 157 7.94 -14.80 -3.42
C PRO A 157 7.35 -14.13 -2.17
N VAL A 158 7.72 -14.67 -1.02
CA VAL A 158 7.36 -14.18 0.32
C VAL A 158 8.63 -14.01 1.13
N SER A 159 8.86 -12.82 1.65
CA SER A 159 10.04 -12.47 2.43
C SER A 159 9.63 -11.72 3.70
N ALA A 160 10.33 -11.94 4.80
CA ALA A 160 10.15 -11.13 6.00
C ALA A 160 11.40 -11.10 6.88
N GLY A 161 11.45 -10.13 7.78
CA GLY A 161 12.52 -9.97 8.75
C GLY A 161 12.88 -8.51 8.98
N VAL A 162 13.98 -8.29 9.71
CA VAL A 162 14.49 -6.97 10.03
C VAL A 162 15.42 -6.47 8.93
N VAL A 163 15.15 -5.26 8.46
CA VAL A 163 16.00 -4.50 7.53
C VAL A 163 16.59 -3.32 8.28
N VAL A 164 17.91 -3.13 8.16
CA VAL A 164 18.61 -1.96 8.71
C VAL A 164 18.83 -0.94 7.59
N GLN A 165 18.31 0.27 7.77
CA GLN A 165 18.49 1.39 6.86
C GLN A 165 19.30 2.48 7.55
N GLY A 166 20.58 2.65 7.17
CA GLY A 166 21.55 3.58 7.76
C GLY A 166 20.98 4.68 8.67
N ALA A 167 20.72 5.88 8.14
CA ALA A 167 20.23 7.03 8.92
C ALA A 167 18.75 6.93 9.38
N ARG A 168 18.02 5.88 8.98
CA ARG A 168 16.59 5.71 9.26
C ARG A 168 16.30 4.68 10.35
N GLY A 169 17.30 3.90 10.75
CA GLY A 169 17.18 2.88 11.78
C GLY A 169 16.75 1.52 11.24
N SER A 170 16.16 0.70 12.11
CA SER A 170 15.78 -0.68 11.80
C SER A 170 14.27 -0.82 11.65
N PHE A 171 13.83 -1.67 10.74
CA PHE A 171 12.43 -1.90 10.45
C PHE A 171 12.14 -3.38 10.30
N PHE A 172 11.01 -3.85 10.84
CA PHE A 172 10.48 -5.15 10.46
C PHE A 172 9.68 -4.98 9.16
N ARG A 173 9.98 -5.81 8.16
CA ARG A 173 9.34 -5.78 6.85
C ARG A 173 8.75 -7.14 6.53
N VAL A 174 7.57 -7.13 5.92
CA VAL A 174 6.95 -8.28 5.26
C VAL A 174 6.69 -7.88 3.82
N GLU A 175 7.14 -8.70 2.88
CA GLU A 175 7.03 -8.46 1.44
C GLU A 175 6.49 -9.68 0.72
N ILE A 176 5.59 -9.42 -0.22
CA ILE A 176 4.95 -10.44 -1.04
C ILE A 176 4.96 -9.94 -2.48
N GLY A 177 5.55 -10.72 -3.38
CA GLY A 177 5.71 -10.34 -4.79
C GLY A 177 6.99 -9.57 -5.12
N GLY A 178 7.85 -9.28 -4.14
CA GLY A 178 9.27 -8.93 -4.33
C GLY A 178 10.15 -10.02 -3.71
N ILE A 179 11.25 -10.46 -4.33
CA ILE A 179 12.36 -9.74 -4.97
C ILE A 179 12.71 -10.40 -6.34
N ARG A 180 13.25 -9.63 -7.30
CA ARG A 180 14.24 -10.14 -8.27
C ARG A 180 15.58 -9.49 -7.98
#